data_AF-A0A5C4UZ31-F1
#
_entry.id   AF-A0A5C4UZ31-F1
#
_cell.length_a   1.000
_cell.length_b   1.000
_cell.length_c   1.000
_cell.angle_alpha   90.00
_cell.angle_beta   90.00
_cell.angle_gamma   90.00
#
_symmetry.space_group_name_H-M   'P 1'
#
loop_
_entity.id
_entity.type
_entity.pdbx_description
1 polymer ?
#
loop_
_entity_poly.entity_id
_entity_poly.type
_entity_poly.pdbx_seq_one_letter_code
_entity_poly.pdbx_strand_id
1 'polypeptide(L)'
;MVDQEQYIRYLDDSKVLAAIGAYVDAQAGLVTVRLPRAVAEAAVDAWKRDELGDLDAETHQLVAVRNQAAELALIGLVISQSGRWEGENLVVGLDVASAGAALRAFQESSPRP
;
A
#
# COMPACT_ATOMS: atom_id res chain seq x y z
N MET A 1 -9.04 -29.40 15.05
CA MET A 1 -9.52 -28.13 15.65
C MET A 1 -8.28 -27.28 15.83
N VAL A 2 -8.12 -26.20 15.07
CA VAL A 2 -7.07 -25.20 15.41
C VAL A 2 -7.42 -24.71 16.80
N ASP A 3 -6.47 -24.84 17.72
CA ASP A 3 -6.75 -24.71 19.14
C ASP A 3 -7.21 -23.28 19.44
N GLN A 4 -8.37 -23.13 20.08
CA GLN A 4 -8.96 -21.83 20.39
C GLN A 4 -7.98 -20.97 21.21
N GLU A 5 -7.13 -21.61 22.02
CA GLU A 5 -6.03 -20.99 22.76
C GLU A 5 -4.96 -20.39 21.83
N GLN A 6 -4.68 -21.03 20.69
CA GLN A 6 -3.73 -20.54 19.71
C GLN A 6 -4.27 -19.29 19.00
N TYR A 7 -5.57 -19.26 18.69
CA TYR A 7 -6.20 -18.08 18.08
C TYR A 7 -6.25 -16.88 19.05
N ILE A 8 -6.53 -17.13 20.34
CA ILE A 8 -6.47 -16.09 21.38
C ILE A 8 -5.06 -15.48 21.44
N ARG A 9 -4.02 -16.32 21.40
CA ARG A 9 -2.63 -15.85 21.37
C ARG A 9 -2.33 -14.98 20.15
N TYR A 10 -2.77 -15.39 18.96
CA TYR A 10 -2.60 -14.58 17.75
C TYR A 10 -3.32 -13.24 17.82
N LEU A 11 -4.50 -13.18 18.45
CA LEU A 11 -5.19 -11.92 18.68
C LEU A 11 -4.41 -11.01 19.65
N ASP A 12 -3.81 -11.57 20.69
CA ASP A 12 -2.98 -10.80 21.62
C ASP A 12 -1.68 -10.31 20.95
N ASP A 13 -1.02 -11.16 20.17
CA ASP A 13 0.15 -10.77 19.35
C ASP A 13 -0.22 -9.63 18.38
N SER A 14 -1.41 -9.69 17.77
CA SER A 14 -1.91 -8.63 16.88
C SER A 14 -2.09 -7.29 17.61
N LYS A 15 -2.52 -7.29 18.87
CA LYS A 15 -2.60 -6.05 19.68
C LYS A 15 -1.22 -5.46 19.95
N VAL A 16 -0.22 -6.31 20.24
CA VAL A 16 1.17 -5.85 20.42
C VAL A 16 1.69 -5.23 19.13
N LEU A 17 1.43 -5.87 17.98
CA LEU A 17 1.80 -5.32 16.67
C LEU A 17 1.13 -3.96 16.41
N ALA A 18 -0.15 -3.81 16.74
CA ALA A 18 -0.87 -2.55 16.62
C ALA A 18 -0.28 -1.45 17.54
N ALA A 19 0.12 -1.80 18.77
CA ALA A 19 0.78 -0.87 19.67
C ALA A 19 2.13 -0.39 19.10
N ILE A 20 2.93 -1.28 18.52
CA ILE A 20 4.16 -0.90 17.80
C ILE A 20 3.81 0.05 16.64
N GLY A 21 2.75 -0.26 15.88
CA GLY A 21 2.26 0.57 14.78
C GLY A 21 1.98 2.02 15.20
N ALA A 22 1.39 2.26 16.37
CA ALA A 22 1.14 3.61 16.88
C ALA A 22 2.45 4.40 17.14
N TYR A 23 3.50 3.74 17.64
CA TYR A 23 4.81 4.39 17.78
C TYR A 23 5.46 4.65 16.43
N VAL A 24 5.31 3.73 15.47
CA VAL A 24 5.81 3.93 14.10
C VAL A 24 5.12 5.11 13.45
N ASP A 25 3.78 5.19 13.51
CA ASP A 25 3.00 6.28 12.92
C ASP A 25 3.42 7.66 13.48
N ALA A 26 3.64 7.75 14.80
CA ALA A 26 4.06 8.99 15.44
C ALA A 26 5.51 9.41 15.13
N GLN A 27 6.38 8.48 14.72
CA GLN A 27 7.82 8.71 14.57
C GLN A 27 8.31 8.64 13.12
N ALA A 28 7.59 7.94 12.26
CA ALA A 28 7.98 7.76 10.87
C ALA A 28 7.79 9.06 10.10
N GLY A 29 8.87 9.53 9.49
CA GLY A 29 8.78 10.56 8.46
C GLY A 29 8.37 9.97 7.10
N LEU A 30 8.37 10.82 6.08
CA LEU A 30 8.15 10.38 4.72
C LEU A 30 9.35 9.58 4.20
N VAL A 31 9.07 8.45 3.57
CA VAL A 31 10.03 7.67 2.77
C VAL A 31 10.17 8.35 1.41
N THR A 32 11.34 8.95 1.17
CA THR A 32 11.62 9.55 -0.14
C THR A 32 11.93 8.45 -1.15
N VAL A 33 11.15 8.39 -2.23
CA VAL A 33 11.33 7.44 -3.32
C VAL A 33 11.59 8.16 -4.64
N ARG A 34 12.35 7.50 -5.53
CA ARG A 34 12.54 7.93 -6.92
C ARG A 34 11.88 6.92 -7.84
N LEU A 35 10.95 7.41 -8.66
CA LEU A 35 10.16 6.60 -9.57
C LEU A 35 10.49 6.97 -11.01
N PRO A 36 10.71 6.00 -11.91
CA PRO A 36 10.77 6.28 -13.34
C PRO A 36 9.47 6.94 -13.81
N ARG A 37 9.58 7.83 -14.80
CA ARG A 37 8.44 8.58 -15.34
C ARG A 37 7.22 7.73 -15.65
N ALA A 38 7.40 6.64 -16.40
CA ALA A 38 6.31 5.76 -16.78
C ALA A 38 5.57 5.16 -15.57
N VAL A 39 6.27 4.84 -14.48
CA VAL A 39 5.67 4.29 -13.26
C VAL A 39 4.88 5.36 -12.51
N ALA A 40 5.45 6.56 -12.39
CA ALA A 40 4.79 7.68 -11.74
C ALA A 40 3.51 8.12 -12.49
N GLU A 41 3.58 8.18 -13.82
CA GLU A 41 2.42 8.49 -14.68
C GLU A 41 1.33 7.42 -14.54
N ALA A 42 1.69 6.13 -14.57
CA ALA A 42 0.72 5.05 -14.39
C ALA A 42 0.00 5.09 -13.02
N ALA A 43 0.70 5.45 -11.94
CA ALA A 43 0.08 5.63 -10.63
C ALA A 43 -0.91 6.81 -10.63
N VAL A 44 -0.55 7.94 -11.25
CA VAL A 44 -1.44 9.10 -11.39
C VAL A 44 -2.67 8.76 -12.24
N ASP A 45 -2.50 7.98 -13.31
CA ASP A 45 -3.62 7.54 -14.14
C ASP A 45 -4.56 6.60 -13.37
N ALA A 46 -4.03 5.75 -12.50
CA ALA A 46 -4.85 4.93 -11.60
C ALA A 46 -5.70 5.77 -10.65
N TRP A 47 -5.15 6.86 -10.08
CA TRP A 47 -5.92 7.81 -9.27
C TRP A 47 -7.03 8.53 -10.04
N LYS A 48 -6.77 8.90 -11.30
CA LYS A 48 -7.71 9.67 -12.13
C LYS A 48 -8.82 8.83 -12.75
N ARG A 49 -8.74 7.51 -12.66
CA ARG A 49 -9.73 6.62 -13.26
C ARG A 49 -11.02 6.62 -12.44
N ASP A 50 -12.12 6.93 -13.11
CA ASP A 50 -13.45 6.67 -12.56
C ASP A 50 -13.79 5.18 -12.71
N GLU A 51 -14.12 4.52 -11.60
CA GLU A 51 -14.61 3.14 -11.58
C GLU A 51 -16.14 3.15 -11.46
N LEU A 52 -16.81 3.16 -12.61
CA LEU A 52 -18.27 3.15 -12.70
C LEU A 52 -18.75 1.73 -12.95
N GLY A 53 -19.10 1.01 -11.89
CA GLY A 53 -19.71 -0.32 -11.99
C GLY A 53 -20.13 -0.86 -10.63
N ASP A 54 -21.27 -1.54 -10.58
CA ASP A 54 -21.65 -2.33 -9.40
C ASP A 54 -20.71 -3.53 -9.30
N LEU A 55 -20.14 -3.73 -8.11
CA LEU A 55 -19.34 -4.91 -7.79
C LEU A 55 -20.28 -6.03 -7.33
N ASP A 56 -20.20 -7.19 -7.98
CA ASP A 56 -20.82 -8.43 -7.48
C ASP A 56 -20.21 -8.84 -6.13
N ALA A 57 -20.79 -9.85 -5.47
CA ALA A 57 -20.28 -10.38 -4.21
C ALA A 57 -18.78 -10.79 -4.32
N GLU A 58 -17.92 -10.05 -3.61
CA GLU A 58 -16.47 -10.26 -3.68
C GLU A 58 -16.02 -11.47 -2.86
N THR A 59 -15.15 -12.29 -3.45
CA THR A 59 -14.37 -13.27 -2.69
C THR A 59 -13.23 -12.58 -1.94
N HIS A 60 -12.66 -13.22 -0.91
CA HIS A 60 -11.51 -12.67 -0.17
C HIS A 60 -10.32 -12.30 -1.08
N GLN A 61 -10.09 -13.07 -2.14
CA GLN A 61 -9.03 -12.78 -3.12
C GLN A 61 -9.33 -11.51 -3.92
N LEU A 62 -10.58 -11.28 -4.32
CA LEU A 62 -10.99 -10.07 -5.02
C LEU A 62 -10.84 -8.83 -4.12
N VAL A 63 -11.19 -8.95 -2.83
CA VAL A 63 -10.98 -7.87 -1.84
C VAL A 63 -9.51 -7.50 -1.72
N ALA A 64 -8.60 -8.48 -1.67
CA ALA A 64 -7.16 -8.22 -1.57
C ALA A 64 -6.63 -7.43 -2.78
N VAL A 65 -7.03 -7.83 -3.99
CA VAL A 65 -6.63 -7.15 -5.24
C VAL A 65 -7.21 -5.74 -5.31
N ARG A 66 -8.47 -5.55 -4.90
CA ARG A 66 -9.09 -4.21 -4.86
C ARG A 66 -8.37 -3.30 -3.87
N ASN A 67 -8.01 -3.82 -2.70
CA ASN A 67 -7.26 -3.03 -1.72
C ASN A 67 -5.89 -2.61 -2.28
N GLN A 68 -5.18 -3.48 -3.00
CA GLN A 68 -3.93 -3.11 -3.68
C GLN A 68 -4.14 -2.02 -4.75
N ALA A 69 -5.23 -2.09 -5.52
CA ALA A 69 -5.56 -1.04 -6.49
C ALA A 69 -5.87 0.30 -5.81
N ALA A 70 -6.57 0.28 -4.67
CA ALA A 70 -6.83 1.48 -3.88
C ALA A 70 -5.53 2.11 -3.33
N GLU A 71 -4.59 1.30 -2.83
CA GLU A 71 -3.27 1.78 -2.39
C GLU A 71 -2.49 2.44 -3.54
N LEU A 72 -2.52 1.86 -4.75
CA LEU A 72 -1.91 2.46 -5.94
C LEU A 72 -2.54 3.82 -6.28
N ALA A 73 -3.86 3.93 -6.21
CA ALA A 73 -4.57 5.18 -6.46
C ALA A 73 -4.21 6.26 -5.41
N LEU A 74 -4.07 5.89 -4.13
CA LEU A 74 -3.61 6.82 -3.09
C LEU A 74 -2.17 7.30 -3.33
N ILE A 75 -1.27 6.41 -3.74
CA ILE A 75 0.09 6.79 -4.16
C ILE A 75 0.02 7.76 -5.35
N GLY A 76 -0.85 7.49 -6.34
CA GLY A 76 -1.10 8.37 -7.47
C GLY A 76 -1.56 9.77 -7.08
N LEU A 77 -2.44 9.89 -6.08
CA LEU A 77 -2.86 11.16 -5.51
C LEU A 77 -1.67 11.91 -4.90
N VAL A 78 -0.87 11.25 -4.07
CA VAL A 78 0.30 11.87 -3.41
C VAL A 78 1.31 12.36 -4.45
N ILE A 79 1.59 11.56 -5.48
CA ILE A 79 2.44 11.93 -6.62
C ILE A 79 1.90 13.19 -7.31
N SER A 80 0.59 13.23 -7.58
CA SER A 80 -0.03 14.37 -8.28
C SER A 80 0.01 15.67 -7.49
N GLN A 81 0.04 15.61 -6.15
CA GLN A 81 0.05 16.79 -5.28
C GLN A 81 1.46 17.26 -4.92
N SER A 82 2.41 16.33 -4.74
CA SER A 82 3.70 16.62 -4.10
C SER A 82 4.93 16.11 -4.85
N GLY A 83 4.74 15.36 -5.93
CA GLY A 83 5.83 14.81 -6.74
C GLY A 83 6.62 15.90 -7.45
N ARG A 84 7.96 15.78 -7.41
CA ARG A 84 8.89 16.67 -8.09
C ARG A 84 9.65 15.93 -9.19
N TRP A 85 9.58 16.42 -10.42
CA TRP A 85 10.37 15.87 -11.52
C TRP A 85 11.86 16.26 -11.42
N GLU A 86 12.72 15.27 -11.52
CA GLU A 86 14.18 15.35 -11.61
C GLU A 86 14.65 14.57 -12.85
N GLY A 87 14.64 15.23 -14.02
CA GLY A 87 14.89 14.57 -15.30
C GLY A 87 13.83 13.53 -15.63
N GLU A 88 14.24 12.28 -15.87
CA GLU A 88 13.35 11.15 -16.19
C GLU A 88 12.73 10.47 -14.96
N ASN A 89 13.01 10.99 -13.76
CA ASN A 89 12.49 10.43 -12.51
C ASN A 89 11.62 11.44 -11.78
N LEU A 90 10.60 10.94 -11.09
CA LEU A 90 9.81 11.68 -10.12
C LEU A 90 10.32 11.35 -8.70
N VAL A 91 10.56 12.37 -7.90
CA VAL A 91 10.90 12.26 -6.48
C VAL A 91 9.69 12.64 -5.65
N VAL A 92 9.28 11.77 -4.74
CA VAL A 92 8.12 11.99 -3.86
C VAL A 92 8.37 11.40 -2.49
N GLY A 93 7.82 12.03 -1.45
CA GLY A 93 7.77 11.46 -0.11
C GLY A 93 6.48 10.68 0.07
N LEU A 94 6.58 9.38 0.33
CA LEU A 94 5.44 8.53 0.68
C LEU A 94 5.41 8.32 2.19
N ASP A 95 4.23 8.26 2.79
CA ASP A 95 4.14 7.77 4.16
C ASP A 95 4.55 6.29 4.24
N VAL A 96 4.87 5.82 5.45
CA VAL A 96 5.39 4.47 5.66
C VAL A 96 4.39 3.38 5.27
N ALA A 97 3.08 3.63 5.38
CA ALA A 97 2.06 2.67 5.04
C ALA A 97 1.97 2.50 3.51
N SER A 98 1.91 3.60 2.75
CA SER A 98 1.95 3.59 1.28
C SER A 98 3.22 2.94 0.74
N ALA A 99 4.39 3.31 1.28
CA ALA A 99 5.67 2.71 0.90
C ALA A 99 5.71 1.21 1.21
N GLY A 100 5.20 0.81 2.38
CA GLY A 100 5.09 -0.58 2.80
C GLY A 100 4.11 -1.39 1.94
N ALA A 101 2.99 -0.81 1.53
CA ALA A 101 2.01 -1.45 0.65
C ALA A 101 2.61 -1.77 -0.72
N ALA A 102 3.31 -0.81 -1.33
CA ALA A 102 4.01 -1.02 -2.59
C ALA A 102 5.07 -2.13 -2.49
N LEU A 103 5.84 -2.15 -1.40
CA LEU A 103 6.85 -3.19 -1.16
C LEU A 103 6.23 -4.58 -0.97
N ARG A 104 5.12 -4.69 -0.22
CA ARG A 104 4.40 -5.96 -0.05
C ARG A 104 3.86 -6.48 -1.38
N ALA A 105 3.26 -5.63 -2.21
CA ALA A 105 2.79 -6.01 -3.54
C ALA A 105 3.94 -6.56 -4.42
N PHE A 106 5.11 -5.93 -4.37
CA PHE A 106 6.31 -6.44 -5.05
C PHE A 106 6.71 -7.85 -4.54
N GLN A 107 6.71 -8.04 -3.22
CA GLN A 107 7.07 -9.33 -2.59
C GLN A 107 6.06 -10.44 -2.87
N GLU A 108 4.77 -10.11 -2.99
CA GLU A 108 3.72 -11.08 -3.31
C GLU A 108 3.72 -11.47 -4.79
N SER A 109 4.11 -10.54 -5.68
CA SER A 109 4.22 -10.78 -7.13
C SER A 109 5.53 -11.48 -7.54
N SER A 110 6.55 -11.45 -6.68
CA SER A 110 7.84 -12.09 -6.94
C SER A 110 7.93 -13.39 -6.14
N PRO A 111 8.23 -14.55 -6.76
CA PRO A 111 8.48 -15.77 -6.00
C PRO A 111 9.65 -15.51 -5.04
N ARG A 112 9.47 -15.86 -3.75
CA ARG A 112 10.57 -15.84 -2.78
C ARG A 112 11.73 -16.67 -3.35
N PRO A 113 12.99 -16.20 -3.29
CA PRO A 113 14.13 -17.05 -3.57
C PRO A 113 14.21 -18.23 -2.59
#